data_AF-A0A3C0V932-F1
#
_entry.id   AF-A0A3C0V932-F1
#
_cell.length_a   1.000
_cell.length_b   1.000
_cell.length_c   1.000
_cell.angle_alpha   90.00
_cell.angle_beta   90.00
_cell.angle_gamma   90.00
#
_symmetry.space_group_name_H-M   'P 1'
#
loop_
_entity.id
_entity.type
_entity.pdbx_description
1 polymer ?
#
loop_
_entity_poly.entity_id
_entity_poly.type
_entity_poly.pdbx_seq_one_letter_code
_entity_poly.pdbx_strand_id
1 'polypeptide(L)'
;MVRLAAGFLLCAGTARGAEAPATGMDAEKLREIVAAAARRDTTAPSVLANLDLRSADARELARRLRATRCTVDWDRASVDDALAFLRERAGISCVMSAKAREALARDAPKVSLRLRDLALADILDLLVTQLGEYRFAARHGILMLVRAEEHRPATVLKVYDVRDITAPRRDFPGPQLSVKDEGGESRL
;
A
#
# COMPACT_ATOMS: atom_id res chain seq x y z
N MET A 1 -20.50 -81.65 -1.96
CA MET A 1 -21.48 -81.61 -3.07
C MET A 1 -22.46 -80.49 -2.72
N VAL A 2 -22.63 -79.34 -3.40
CA VAL A 2 -22.47 -78.92 -4.80
C VAL A 2 -22.37 -77.36 -4.86
N ARG A 3 -21.44 -76.87 -5.70
CA ARG A 3 -21.34 -75.63 -6.53
C ARG A 3 -21.77 -74.21 -6.06
N LEU A 4 -20.75 -73.34 -6.02
CA LEU A 4 -20.50 -72.10 -6.79
C LEU A 4 -21.55 -71.62 -7.83
N ALA A 5 -21.97 -70.35 -7.73
CA ALA A 5 -22.29 -69.42 -8.83
C ALA A 5 -22.39 -67.99 -8.23
N ALA A 6 -21.45 -67.08 -8.45
CA ALA A 6 -21.28 -66.22 -9.63
C ALA A 6 -22.55 -65.44 -9.99
N GLY A 7 -22.68 -64.23 -9.44
CA GLY A 7 -23.68 -63.23 -9.81
C GLY A 7 -23.01 -61.85 -9.92
N PHE A 8 -22.55 -61.54 -11.11
CA PHE A 8 -22.04 -60.25 -11.54
C PHE A 8 -23.23 -59.31 -11.74
N LEU A 9 -23.31 -58.19 -11.02
CA LEU A 9 -24.22 -57.10 -11.36
C LEU A 9 -23.46 -55.77 -11.31
N LEU A 10 -23.28 -55.20 -12.51
CA LEU A 10 -22.91 -53.81 -12.75
C LEU A 10 -23.85 -52.86 -11.99
N CYS A 11 -23.30 -51.87 -11.29
CA CYS A 11 -23.91 -50.56 -11.17
C CYS A 11 -22.84 -49.49 -11.37
N ALA A 12 -23.14 -48.60 -12.32
CA ALA A 12 -22.35 -47.47 -12.74
C ALA A 12 -22.29 -46.35 -11.70
N GLY A 13 -21.35 -45.42 -11.90
CA GLY A 13 -21.54 -44.02 -11.55
C GLY A 13 -21.22 -43.66 -10.11
N THR A 14 -20.02 -43.13 -9.88
CA THR A 14 -19.82 -41.68 -9.67
C THR A 14 -18.38 -41.47 -9.26
N ALA A 15 -17.55 -40.98 -10.19
CA ALA A 15 -16.33 -40.30 -9.81
C ALA A 15 -16.75 -38.99 -9.14
N ARG A 16 -17.02 -39.08 -7.84
CA ARG A 16 -17.29 -37.92 -6.98
C ARG A 16 -15.94 -37.25 -6.77
N GLY A 17 -15.59 -36.34 -7.68
CA GLY A 17 -14.52 -35.38 -7.45
C GLY A 17 -14.82 -34.68 -6.13
N ALA A 18 -14.02 -34.97 -5.12
CA ALA A 18 -14.04 -34.24 -3.88
C ALA A 18 -13.50 -32.84 -4.18
N GLU A 19 -14.41 -31.96 -4.57
CA GLU A 19 -14.20 -30.53 -4.56
C GLU A 19 -13.93 -30.16 -3.09
N ALA A 20 -12.65 -29.99 -2.75
CA ALA A 20 -12.26 -29.48 -1.45
C ALA A 20 -12.96 -28.14 -1.25
N PRO A 21 -13.71 -27.93 -0.14
CA PRO A 21 -14.34 -26.65 0.10
C PRO A 21 -13.22 -25.62 0.20
N ALA A 22 -13.15 -24.71 -0.77
CA ALA A 22 -12.34 -23.51 -0.65
C ALA A 22 -12.76 -22.87 0.67
N THR A 23 -11.90 -22.97 1.68
CA THR A 23 -12.20 -22.47 3.02
C THR A 23 -12.21 -20.96 2.92
N GLY A 24 -13.37 -20.41 2.57
CA GLY A 24 -13.60 -18.98 2.53
C GLY A 24 -13.27 -18.43 3.91
N MET A 25 -12.44 -17.39 3.95
CA MET A 25 -12.13 -16.74 5.21
C MET A 25 -13.41 -16.08 5.73
N ASP A 26 -13.88 -16.50 6.90
CA ASP A 26 -15.11 -15.96 7.49
C ASP A 26 -15.01 -14.45 7.70
N ALA A 27 -16.13 -13.74 7.51
CA ALA A 27 -16.18 -12.27 7.62
C ALA A 27 -15.68 -11.74 8.97
N GLU A 28 -15.81 -12.54 10.02
CA GLU A 28 -15.33 -12.23 11.37
C GLU A 28 -13.79 -12.26 11.45
N LYS A 29 -13.16 -13.27 10.84
CA LYS A 29 -11.71 -13.41 10.76
C LYS A 29 -11.07 -12.32 9.90
N LEU A 30 -11.74 -11.92 8.82
CA LEU A 30 -11.34 -10.76 8.00
C LEU A 30 -11.37 -9.46 8.81
N ARG A 31 -12.41 -9.22 9.61
CA ARG A 31 -12.50 -8.04 10.47
C ARG A 31 -11.38 -8.03 11.51
N GLU A 32 -11.06 -9.17 12.10
CA GLU A 32 -9.97 -9.29 13.08
C GLU A 32 -8.61 -8.97 12.45
N ILE A 33 -8.32 -9.52 11.26
CA ILE A 33 -7.08 -9.25 10.54
C ILE A 33 -6.96 -7.76 10.17
N VAL A 34 -8.05 -7.15 9.68
CA VAL A 34 -8.08 -5.71 9.38
C VAL A 34 -7.88 -4.88 10.65
N ALA A 35 -8.52 -5.23 11.76
CA ALA A 35 -8.38 -4.55 13.03
C ALA A 35 -7.00 -4.73 13.68
N ALA A 36 -6.32 -5.85 13.44
CA ALA A 36 -4.95 -6.09 13.88
C ALA A 36 -3.93 -5.32 13.00
N ALA A 37 -4.15 -5.27 11.69
CA ALA A 37 -3.32 -4.51 10.76
C ALA A 37 -3.40 -3.00 11.03
N ALA A 38 -4.59 -2.46 11.30
CA ALA A 38 -4.78 -1.04 11.62
C ALA A 38 -3.99 -0.57 12.86
N ARG A 39 -3.62 -1.49 13.75
CA ARG A 39 -2.83 -1.19 14.97
C ARG A 39 -1.31 -1.21 14.75
N ARG A 40 -0.84 -1.77 13.63
CA ARG A 40 0.60 -1.97 13.35
C ARG A 40 1.28 -0.83 12.61
N ASP A 41 0.54 0.15 12.10
CA ASP A 41 1.11 1.28 11.37
C ASP A 41 1.70 2.33 12.32
N THR A 42 2.78 1.98 13.00
CA THR A 42 3.76 2.95 13.53
C THR A 42 4.76 3.31 12.43
N THR A 43 4.25 3.78 11.30
CA THR A 43 5.11 4.25 10.20
C THR A 43 5.65 5.63 10.57
N ALA A 44 6.95 5.83 10.33
CA ALA A 44 7.61 7.13 10.47
C ALA A 44 6.76 8.25 9.82
N PRO A 45 6.77 9.48 10.36
CA PRO A 45 5.95 10.56 9.83
C PRO A 45 6.36 10.86 8.39
N SER A 46 5.56 10.37 7.44
CA SER A 46 5.71 10.71 6.02
C SER A 46 4.52 11.51 5.52
N VAL A 47 4.78 12.71 5.03
CA VAL A 47 3.79 13.60 4.42
C VAL A 47 3.15 12.89 3.22
N LEU A 48 3.96 12.21 2.41
CA LEU A 48 3.48 11.55 1.19
C LEU A 48 2.64 10.31 1.46
N ALA A 49 2.97 9.55 2.52
CA ALA A 49 2.24 8.33 2.88
C ALA A 49 0.78 8.62 3.26
N ASN A 50 0.50 9.82 3.76
CA ASN A 50 -0.83 10.22 4.21
C ASN A 50 -1.69 10.84 3.09
N LEU A 51 -1.18 10.95 1.86
CA LEU A 51 -1.92 11.54 0.75
C LEU A 51 -2.86 10.53 0.09
N ASP A 52 -4.13 10.89 -0.09
CA ASP A 52 -5.04 10.14 -0.96
C ASP A 52 -4.76 10.45 -2.44
N LEU A 53 -3.84 9.67 -3.02
CA LEU A 53 -3.43 9.76 -4.43
C LEU A 53 -4.56 9.44 -5.43
N ARG A 54 -5.78 9.11 -4.99
CA ARG A 54 -6.94 8.99 -5.88
C ARG A 54 -7.45 10.36 -6.33
N SER A 55 -7.36 11.35 -5.44
CA SER A 55 -7.74 12.72 -5.77
C SER A 55 -6.73 13.37 -6.74
N ALA A 56 -7.22 14.16 -7.69
CA ALA A 56 -6.36 14.90 -8.61
C ALA A 56 -5.47 15.90 -7.86
N ASP A 57 -6.04 16.62 -6.89
CA ASP A 57 -5.36 17.65 -6.11
C ASP A 57 -4.21 17.06 -5.28
N ALA A 58 -4.42 15.91 -4.61
CA ALA A 58 -3.36 15.29 -3.82
C ALA A 58 -2.24 14.71 -4.70
N ARG A 59 -2.55 14.22 -5.90
CA ARG A 59 -1.52 13.80 -6.87
C ARG A 59 -0.68 14.97 -7.33
N GLU A 60 -1.31 16.10 -7.62
CA GLU A 60 -0.60 17.31 -8.01
C GLU A 60 0.29 17.83 -6.87
N LEU A 61 -0.24 17.86 -5.65
CA LEU A 61 0.53 18.22 -4.47
C LEU A 61 1.72 17.27 -4.26
N ALA A 62 1.51 15.95 -4.35
CA ALA A 62 2.58 14.97 -4.23
C ALA A 62 3.66 15.15 -5.30
N ARG A 63 3.26 15.43 -6.55
CA ARG A 63 4.17 15.71 -7.66
C ARG A 63 5.02 16.95 -7.37
N ARG A 64 4.40 18.03 -6.92
CA ARG A 64 5.10 19.28 -6.55
C ARG A 64 6.07 19.05 -5.38
N LEU A 65 5.64 18.36 -4.33
CA LEU A 65 6.49 18.05 -3.17
C LEU A 65 7.72 17.22 -3.52
N ARG A 66 7.61 16.32 -4.51
CA ARG A 66 8.74 15.51 -5.00
C ARG A 66 9.65 16.26 -5.97
N ALA A 67 9.07 17.08 -6.85
CA ALA A 67 9.81 17.80 -7.88
C ALA A 67 10.56 19.02 -7.32
N THR A 68 10.01 19.69 -6.31
CA THR A 68 10.65 20.86 -5.70
C THR A 68 11.82 20.43 -4.84
N ARG A 69 13.02 20.86 -5.23
CA ARG A 69 14.25 20.66 -4.46
C ARG A 69 14.62 21.96 -3.76
N CYS A 70 14.97 21.89 -2.49
CA CYS A 70 15.32 23.05 -1.69
C CYS A 70 16.59 22.80 -0.87
N THR A 71 17.34 23.87 -0.64
CA THR A 71 18.41 23.92 0.34
C THR A 71 17.92 24.80 1.49
N VAL A 72 18.04 24.29 2.71
CA VAL A 72 17.53 24.90 3.92
C VAL A 72 18.66 24.98 4.93
N ASP A 73 18.90 26.18 5.46
CA ASP A 73 19.79 26.41 6.58
C ASP A 73 19.00 27.20 7.64
N TRP A 74 18.46 26.47 8.60
CA TRP A 74 17.76 27.02 9.74
C TRP A 74 18.61 26.83 10.98
N ASP A 75 18.90 27.95 11.64
CA ASP A 75 19.51 27.96 12.96
C ASP A 75 18.51 28.52 13.98
N ARG A 76 17.93 27.63 14.79
CA ARG A 76 16.92 27.97 15.82
C ARG A 76 15.73 28.76 15.25
N ALA A 77 15.29 28.40 14.05
CA ALA A 77 14.13 29.00 13.41
C ALA A 77 12.85 28.64 14.17
N SER A 78 11.86 29.54 14.14
CA SER A 78 10.50 29.20 14.59
C SER A 78 9.79 28.35 13.53
N VAL A 79 8.76 27.61 13.95
CA VAL A 79 7.95 26.82 13.01
C VAL A 79 7.20 27.75 12.03
N ASP A 80 6.76 28.92 12.48
CA ASP A 80 6.13 29.93 11.61
C ASP A 80 7.08 30.42 10.51
N ASP A 81 8.34 30.71 10.85
CA ASP A 81 9.36 31.12 9.87
C ASP A 81 9.65 29.99 8.87
N ALA A 82 9.76 28.75 9.36
CA ALA A 82 9.94 27.58 8.51
C ALA A 82 8.76 27.40 7.53
N LEU A 83 7.51 27.54 8.01
CA LEU A 83 6.33 27.45 7.15
C LEU A 83 6.22 28.63 6.16
N ALA A 84 6.59 29.83 6.57
CA ALA A 84 6.63 31.01 5.70
C ALA A 84 7.64 30.82 4.56
N PHE A 85 8.86 30.35 4.88
CA PHE A 85 9.87 30.00 3.90
C PHE A 85 9.36 28.98 2.88
N LEU A 86 8.66 27.95 3.35
CA LEU A 86 8.08 26.91 2.50
C LEU A 86 6.99 27.46 1.57
N ARG A 87 6.14 28.37 2.06
CA ARG A 87 5.12 29.05 1.24
C ARG A 87 5.76 29.90 0.14
N GLU A 88 6.80 30.65 0.45
CA GLU A 88 7.47 31.54 -0.49
C GLU A 88 8.31 30.79 -1.52
N ARG A 89 9.12 29.82 -1.08
CA ARG A 89 10.06 29.11 -1.97
C ARG A 89 9.40 28.00 -2.77
N ALA A 90 8.45 27.27 -2.19
CA ALA A 90 7.80 26.15 -2.87
C ALA A 90 6.44 26.51 -3.49
N GLY A 91 5.89 27.68 -3.14
CA GLY A 91 4.56 28.11 -3.59
C GLY A 91 3.44 27.19 -3.11
N ILE A 92 3.64 26.47 -2.00
CA ILE A 92 2.65 25.52 -1.46
C ILE A 92 1.86 26.21 -0.37
N SER A 93 0.53 26.10 -0.45
CA SER A 93 -0.37 26.60 0.59
C SER A 93 -0.24 25.73 1.84
N CYS A 94 0.28 26.34 2.91
CA CYS A 94 0.42 25.70 4.22
C CYS A 94 -0.48 26.42 5.24
N VAL A 95 -1.23 25.64 6.03
CA VAL A 95 -2.12 26.14 7.09
C VAL A 95 -1.85 25.37 8.38
N MET A 96 -2.07 25.97 9.54
CA MET A 96 -1.95 25.29 10.84
C MET A 96 -3.33 25.18 11.48
N SER A 97 -3.62 24.03 12.12
CA SER A 97 -4.82 23.90 12.94
C SER A 97 -4.78 24.85 14.14
N ALA A 98 -5.94 25.22 14.67
CA ALA A 98 -6.02 26.11 15.84
C ALA A 98 -5.25 25.53 17.03
N LYS A 99 -5.44 24.24 17.31
CA LYS A 99 -4.76 23.53 18.40
C LYS A 99 -3.25 23.42 18.18
N ALA A 100 -2.78 23.20 16.94
CA ALA A 100 -1.35 23.19 16.63
C ALA A 100 -0.73 24.58 16.82
N ARG A 101 -1.43 25.65 16.42
CA ARG A 101 -0.98 27.04 16.62
C ARG A 101 -0.89 27.38 18.11
N GLU A 102 -1.91 27.03 18.89
CA GLU A 102 -1.89 27.26 20.35
C GLU A 102 -0.76 26.49 21.04
N ALA A 103 -0.51 25.24 20.65
CA ALA A 103 0.59 24.45 21.21
C ALA A 103 1.97 25.06 20.86
N LEU A 104 2.18 25.44 19.61
CA LEU A 104 3.42 26.09 19.18
C LEU A 104 3.66 27.45 19.84
N ALA A 105 2.59 28.20 20.11
CA ALA A 105 2.69 29.47 20.84
C ALA A 105 3.08 29.27 22.31
N ARG A 106 2.70 28.15 22.94
CA ARG A 106 3.07 27.84 24.33
C ARG A 106 4.50 27.32 24.45
N ASP A 107 4.87 26.36 23.61
CA ASP A 107 6.12 25.62 23.76
C ASP A 107 7.28 26.27 22.97
N ALA A 108 6.95 27.12 22.00
CA ALA A 108 7.87 27.84 21.12
C ALA A 108 9.08 27.01 20.65
N PRO A 109 8.86 25.79 20.10
CA PRO A 109 9.95 24.90 19.74
C PRO A 109 10.82 25.53 18.65
N LYS A 110 12.13 25.38 18.81
CA LYS A 110 13.12 25.86 17.85
C LYS A 110 13.62 24.71 17.01
N VAL A 111 13.64 24.91 15.70
CA VAL A 111 14.11 23.92 14.73
C VAL A 111 15.44 24.38 14.17
N SER A 112 16.41 23.47 14.18
CA SER A 112 17.73 23.64 13.57
C SER A 112 17.94 22.53 12.55
N LEU A 113 17.93 22.88 11.26
CA LEU A 113 18.07 21.95 10.14
C LEU A 113 19.01 22.55 9.11
N ARG A 114 20.02 21.77 8.70
CA ARG A 114 20.93 22.11 7.59
C ARG A 114 20.86 21.02 6.55
N LEU A 115 20.13 21.28 5.48
CA LEU A 115 19.81 20.33 4.42
C LEU A 115 20.16 20.96 3.07
N ARG A 116 20.84 20.21 2.19
CA ARG A 116 21.22 20.71 0.86
C ARG A 116 20.63 19.82 -0.21
N ASP A 117 19.91 20.45 -1.14
CA ASP A 117 19.35 19.79 -2.31
C ASP A 117 18.53 18.53 -1.95
N LEU A 118 17.54 18.68 -1.07
CA LEU A 118 16.57 17.60 -0.78
C LEU A 118 15.21 17.91 -1.41
N ALA A 119 14.45 16.85 -1.70
CA ALA A 119 13.06 17.02 -2.08
C ALA A 119 12.30 17.61 -0.90
N LEU A 120 11.34 18.49 -1.21
CA LEU A 120 10.57 19.16 -0.19
C LEU A 120 9.78 18.19 0.69
N ALA A 121 9.31 17.08 0.13
CA ALA A 121 8.70 15.99 0.89
C ALA A 121 9.60 15.52 2.05
N ASP A 122 10.89 15.27 1.78
CA ASP A 122 11.83 14.75 2.77
C ASP A 122 12.15 15.82 3.84
N ILE A 123 12.25 17.09 3.43
CA ILE A 123 12.46 18.21 4.36
C ILE A 123 11.29 18.32 5.34
N LEU A 124 10.05 18.17 4.87
CA LEU A 124 8.85 18.19 5.71
C LEU A 124 8.81 17.00 6.68
N ASP A 125 9.20 15.81 6.22
CA ASP A 125 9.29 14.60 7.04
C ASP A 125 10.32 14.79 8.17
N LEU A 126 11.48 15.38 7.86
CA LEU A 126 12.52 15.71 8.84
C LEU A 126 12.07 16.80 9.81
N LEU A 127 11.40 17.85 9.33
CA LEU A 127 10.84 18.90 10.17
C LEU A 127 9.87 18.33 11.20
N VAL A 128 8.94 17.48 10.75
CA VAL A 128 7.98 16.84 11.64
C VAL A 128 8.65 15.87 12.61
N THR A 129 9.67 15.15 12.17
CA THR A 129 10.44 14.25 13.03
C THR A 129 11.09 15.01 14.18
N GLN A 130 11.65 16.20 13.92
CA GLN A 130 12.23 17.05 14.96
C GLN A 130 11.20 17.66 15.90
N LEU A 131 9.99 17.95 15.40
CA LEU A 131 8.89 18.47 16.21
C LEU A 131 8.17 17.39 17.05
N GLY A 132 8.31 16.11 16.69
CA GLY A 132 7.82 14.96 17.47
C GLY A 132 6.30 14.77 17.42
N GLU A 133 5.55 15.65 18.08
CA GLU A 133 4.09 15.54 18.28
C GLU A 133 3.25 16.16 17.16
N TYR A 134 3.86 16.58 16.07
CA TYR A 134 3.16 17.23 14.96
C TYR A 134 3.07 16.31 13.75
N ARG A 135 2.11 16.50 12.85
CA ARG A 135 2.00 15.76 11.59
C ARG A 135 1.46 16.67 10.51
N PHE A 136 1.81 16.38 9.26
CA PHE A 136 1.21 17.04 8.11
C PHE A 136 0.06 16.20 7.55
N ALA A 137 -1.09 16.84 7.34
CA ALA A 137 -2.25 16.28 6.68
C ALA A 137 -2.56 17.11 5.44
N ALA A 138 -2.71 16.49 4.27
CA ALA A 138 -3.21 17.22 3.11
C ALA A 138 -4.73 17.16 3.04
N ARG A 139 -5.36 18.32 2.84
CA ARG A 139 -6.80 18.44 2.63
C ARG A 139 -7.05 19.42 1.49
N HIS A 140 -7.80 18.99 0.47
CA HIS A 140 -8.16 19.84 -0.69
C HIS A 140 -6.95 20.52 -1.36
N GLY A 141 -5.84 19.80 -1.51
CA GLY A 141 -4.61 20.35 -2.12
C GLY A 141 -3.80 21.31 -1.22
N ILE A 142 -4.21 21.51 0.03
CA ILE A 142 -3.52 22.36 1.01
C ILE A 142 -2.82 21.46 2.04
N LEU A 143 -1.59 21.83 2.41
CA LEU A 143 -0.84 21.17 3.46
C LEU A 143 -1.23 21.75 4.82
N MET A 144 -1.73 20.92 5.74
CA MET A 144 -2.14 21.34 7.08
C MET A 144 -1.22 20.74 8.14
N LEU A 145 -0.62 21.58 8.98
CA LEU A 145 0.09 21.14 10.18
C LEU A 145 -0.93 20.93 11.32
N VAL A 146 -0.98 19.70 11.82
CA VAL A 146 -1.86 19.26 12.92
C VAL A 146 -1.04 18.62 14.02
N ARG A 147 -1.60 18.48 15.22
CA ARG A 147 -0.97 17.62 16.23
C ARG A 147 -1.22 16.14 15.90
N ALA A 148 -0.34 15.27 16.39
CA ALA A 148 -0.41 13.83 16.19
C ALA A 148 -1.72 13.23 16.72
N GLU A 149 -2.32 13.81 17.77
CA GLU A 149 -3.59 13.33 18.32
C GLU A 149 -4.80 13.69 17.44
N GLU A 150 -4.70 14.78 16.66
CA GLU A 150 -5.72 15.18 15.68
C GLU A 150 -5.53 14.49 14.31
N HIS A 151 -4.32 13.98 14.06
CA HIS A 151 -3.99 13.34 12.81
C HIS A 151 -4.70 12.00 12.68
N ARG A 152 -5.62 11.91 11.73
CA ARG A 152 -6.28 10.66 11.36
C ARG A 152 -5.68 10.14 10.05
N PRO A 153 -4.78 9.16 10.09
CA PRO A 153 -4.21 8.59 8.86
C PRO A 153 -5.32 7.91 8.06
N ALA A 154 -5.29 8.08 6.74
CA ALA A 154 -6.19 7.36 5.84
C ALA A 154 -5.69 5.92 5.68
N THR A 155 -6.38 4.95 6.29
CA THR A 155 -6.07 3.53 6.09
C THR A 155 -6.61 3.08 4.74
N VAL A 156 -5.71 2.69 3.82
CA VAL A 156 -6.08 2.18 2.50
C VAL A 156 -5.86 0.67 2.46
N LEU A 157 -6.93 -0.11 2.62
CA LEU A 157 -6.91 -1.55 2.38
C LEU A 157 -6.95 -1.84 0.87
N LYS A 158 -6.01 -2.63 0.37
CA LYS A 158 -6.03 -3.14 -1.01
C LYS A 158 -6.28 -4.65 -0.96
N VAL A 159 -7.41 -5.07 -1.51
CA VAL A 159 -7.76 -6.48 -1.67
C VAL A 159 -7.36 -6.90 -3.07
N TYR A 160 -6.52 -7.93 -3.17
CA TYR A 160 -6.07 -8.50 -4.42
C TYR A 160 -6.69 -9.90 -4.59
N ASP A 161 -7.17 -10.18 -5.80
CA ASP A 161 -7.56 -11.53 -6.18
C ASP A 161 -6.30 -12.30 -6.62
N VAL A 162 -6.00 -13.40 -5.94
CA VAL A 162 -4.81 -14.23 -6.19
C VAL A 162 -5.16 -15.58 -6.84
N ARG A 163 -6.38 -15.76 -7.33
CA ARG A 163 -6.84 -17.01 -7.95
C ARG A 163 -5.95 -17.46 -9.12
N ASP A 164 -5.39 -16.52 -9.87
CA ASP A 164 -4.49 -16.85 -10.99
C ASP A 164 -3.17 -17.49 -10.55
N ILE A 165 -2.67 -17.13 -9.35
CA ILE A 165 -1.43 -17.68 -8.78
C ILE A 165 -1.68 -19.02 -8.10
N THR A 166 -2.85 -19.18 -7.48
CA THR A 166 -3.20 -20.38 -6.70
C THR A 166 -3.90 -21.45 -7.52
N ALA A 167 -4.39 -21.13 -8.72
CA ALA A 167 -5.01 -22.10 -9.59
C ALA A 167 -3.99 -23.17 -10.01
N PRO A 168 -4.32 -24.47 -9.87
CA PRO A 168 -3.46 -25.52 -10.38
C PRO A 168 -3.32 -25.37 -11.90
N ARG A 169 -2.07 -25.38 -12.39
CA ARG A 169 -1.81 -25.29 -13.84
C ARG A 169 -2.52 -26.44 -14.53
N ARG A 170 -3.41 -26.11 -15.46
CA ARG A 170 -4.12 -27.12 -16.25
C ARG A 170 -3.12 -27.77 -17.20
N ASP A 171 -2.93 -29.07 -17.11
CA ASP A 171 -2.16 -29.81 -18.11
C ASP A 171 -2.98 -29.86 -19.40
N PHE A 172 -2.39 -29.35 -20.47
CA PHE A 172 -2.98 -29.38 -21.81
C PHE A 172 -2.39 -30.59 -22.54
N PRO A 173 -3.12 -31.72 -22.64
CA PRO A 173 -2.61 -32.88 -23.36
C PRO A 173 -2.35 -32.50 -24.82
N GLY A 174 -1.12 -32.71 -25.28
CA GLY A 174 -0.73 -32.42 -26.65
C GLY A 174 -1.42 -33.35 -27.66
N PRO A 175 -1.62 -32.92 -28.91
CA PRO A 175 -2.12 -33.78 -29.97
C PRO A 175 -1.16 -34.95 -30.19
N GLN A 176 -1.70 -36.16 -30.34
CA GLN A 176 -0.88 -37.34 -30.64
C GLN A 176 -0.36 -37.25 -32.08
N LEU A 177 0.94 -37.00 -32.22
CA LEU A 177 1.61 -37.03 -33.52
C LEU A 177 1.97 -38.47 -33.85
N SER A 178 1.22 -39.08 -34.75
CA SER A 178 1.64 -40.31 -35.42
C SER A 178 2.60 -39.92 -36.55
N VAL A 179 3.91 -40.05 -36.33
CA VAL A 179 4.85 -40.02 -37.46
C VAL A 179 4.62 -41.32 -38.23
N LYS A 180 3.96 -41.23 -39.39
CA LYS A 180 4.03 -42.30 -40.37
C LYS A 180 5.48 -42.38 -40.81
N ASP A 181 6.17 -43.41 -40.35
CA ASP A 181 7.42 -43.83 -40.94
C ASP A 181 7.06 -44.38 -42.32
N GLU A 182 7.05 -43.51 -43.32
CA GLU A 182 6.98 -43.93 -44.71
C GLU A 182 8.32 -44.61 -45.00
N GLY A 183 8.31 -45.92 -44.80
CA GLY A 183 9.46 -46.80 -44.90
C GLY A 183 10.26 -46.51 -46.15
N GLY A 184 11.49 -46.03 -45.94
CA GLY A 184 12.51 -46.00 -46.97
C GLY A 184 12.83 -47.43 -47.38
N GLU A 185 12.28 -47.87 -48.51
CA GLU A 185 12.80 -49.00 -49.27
C GLU A 185 14.23 -48.67 -49.71
N SER A 186 15.22 -49.11 -48.94
CA SER A 186 16.60 -49.18 -49.38
C SER A 186 16.95 -50.64 -49.68
N ARG A 187 17.14 -50.89 -50.98
CA ARG A 187 17.64 -52.11 -51.63
C ARG A 187 18.74 -52.83 -50.87
N LEU A 188 18.66 -54.17 -50.89
CA LEU A 188 19.76 -55.07 -51.25
C LEU A 188 19.22 -56.21 -52.13
#